data_AF-A0A844CXT0-F1
#
_entry.id   AF-A0A844CXT0-F1
#
_cell.length_a   1.000
_cell.length_b   1.000
_cell.length_c   1.000
_cell.angle_alpha   90.00
_cell.angle_beta   90.00
_cell.angle_gamma   90.00
#
_symmetry.space_group_name_H-M   'P 1'
#
loop_
_entity.id
_entity.type
_entity.pdbx_description
1 polymer ?
#
loop_
_entity_poly.entity_id
_entity_poly.type
_entity_poly.pdbx_seq_one_letter_code
_entity_poly.pdbx_strand_id
1 'polypeptide(L)'
;MVSLGAAAAPVSDKALVWENRTRSTSASLMARNFGNEVGANRLKGLGGELLKQVAYDGADFSQTVQQAPGGTQANTYDMLVSPSQVSQHGMGDNQISLSITTRSGAKVELKLDAGDNSIAVEAHVDGKLTDTERKALGELSDAFQKSIDGLSEDPPRIDIAGLTQFDSSALASVDLKGRVKLNANDTQQLDFHADSTQRTLSFSGPAGNASIDVDLSKPASWGSKEQQATALKNYLQQVDQAGVRGQGKGDMITMFKDAFTGMNSDYGKPPPASPQSIFLTDQDHALTTGLADFSASFAQTEVSSNPMRPSEKDSFAYDLSQKTSISGTSQLDRGVSQKQESHLKARYHEPVKAGALLALDMSPNSQNYKYNIIDDSASSSTSISYEKGVLAKASLETQAHQSIRTLKYMLGKLKDDQTTPDGKAMSRDLVPTLEPERYGLDPLTDDQRTQMLATLNKQIFLQSNPSAIPDERN
;
A
#
# COMPACT_ATOMS: atom_id res chain seq x y z
N MET A 1 68.02 19.53 17.06
CA MET A 1 66.83 20.15 16.46
C MET A 1 65.93 19.03 15.99
N VAL A 2 64.83 18.80 16.71
CA VAL A 2 63.88 17.73 16.45
C VAL A 2 62.76 18.32 15.60
N SER A 3 62.60 17.83 14.37
CA SER A 3 61.42 18.08 13.55
C SER A 3 60.41 16.99 13.89
N LEU A 4 59.35 17.36 14.61
CA LEU A 4 58.17 16.53 14.82
C LEU A 4 57.19 16.84 13.69
N GLY A 5 56.94 15.82 12.86
CA GLY A 5 55.96 15.89 11.78
C GLY A 5 54.56 16.22 12.30
N ALA A 6 53.87 17.07 11.55
CA ALA A 6 52.47 17.40 11.77
C ALA A 6 51.62 16.13 11.64
N ALA A 7 51.07 15.67 12.76
CA ALA A 7 49.96 14.74 12.76
C ALA A 7 48.71 15.51 12.27
N ALA A 8 47.95 14.87 11.37
CA ALA A 8 46.68 15.36 10.87
C ALA A 8 45.73 15.71 12.03
N ALA A 9 45.10 16.88 11.95
CA ALA A 9 44.06 17.28 12.88
C ALA A 9 42.87 16.30 12.78
N PRO A 10 42.30 15.84 13.91
CA PRO A 10 41.11 15.01 13.88
C PRO A 10 39.92 15.82 13.32
N VAL A 11 39.04 15.09 12.64
CA VAL A 11 37.72 15.52 12.17
C VAL A 11 37.01 16.26 13.32
N SER A 12 36.45 17.44 13.05
CA SER A 12 35.75 18.25 14.06
C SER A 12 34.61 17.44 14.68
N ASP A 13 34.81 16.92 15.91
CA ASP A 13 33.75 16.38 16.76
C ASP A 13 32.82 17.54 17.13
N LYS A 14 31.75 17.71 16.34
CA LYS A 14 30.67 18.64 16.65
C LYS A 14 30.12 18.27 18.03
N ALA A 15 30.23 19.17 19.00
CA ALA A 15 29.69 18.96 20.34
C ALA A 15 28.18 18.67 20.26
N LEU A 16 27.69 17.69 21.03
CA LEU A 16 26.28 17.29 21.05
C LEU A 16 25.63 17.66 22.38
N VAL A 17 24.47 18.32 22.31
CA VAL A 17 23.62 18.63 23.46
C VAL A 17 22.50 17.60 23.53
N TRP A 18 22.17 17.17 24.75
CA TRP A 18 21.15 16.15 25.02
C TRP A 18 20.05 16.72 25.91
N GLU A 19 18.79 16.34 25.63
CA GLU A 19 17.64 16.64 26.49
C GLU A 19 17.81 15.97 27.85
N ASN A 20 18.03 14.66 27.82
CA ASN A 20 18.25 13.82 28.98
C ASN A 20 19.62 13.13 28.87
N ARG A 21 20.31 12.94 29.99
CA ARG A 21 21.60 12.22 30.01
C ARG A 21 21.45 10.72 30.29
N THR A 22 20.24 10.21 30.05
CA THR A 22 19.89 8.80 30.27
C THR A 22 20.67 7.92 29.30
N ARG A 23 21.46 6.99 29.85
CA ARG A 23 22.14 5.98 29.04
C ARG A 23 21.12 4.90 28.67
N SER A 24 20.70 4.89 27.41
CA SER A 24 19.87 3.83 26.82
C SER A 24 20.44 3.38 25.47
N THR A 25 19.98 2.24 24.97
CA THR A 25 20.31 1.77 23.61
C THR A 25 19.84 2.81 22.58
N SER A 26 18.63 3.35 22.74
CA SER A 26 18.08 4.44 21.92
C SER A 26 19.01 5.64 21.87
N ALA A 27 19.50 6.12 23.02
CA ALA A 27 20.46 7.23 23.06
C ALA A 27 21.78 6.90 22.35
N SER A 28 22.26 5.66 22.46
CA SER A 28 23.48 5.20 21.76
C SER A 28 23.28 5.15 20.24
N LEU A 29 22.11 4.68 19.79
CA LEU A 29 21.73 4.68 18.37
C LEU A 29 21.59 6.11 17.83
N MET A 30 20.96 7.02 18.58
CA MET A 30 20.84 8.43 18.19
C MET A 30 22.22 9.07 17.99
N ALA A 31 23.16 8.87 18.93
CA ALA A 31 24.52 9.39 18.81
C ALA A 31 25.24 8.85 17.57
N ARG A 32 25.11 7.53 17.32
CA ARG A 32 25.69 6.87 16.15
C ARG A 32 25.08 7.40 14.85
N ASN A 33 23.76 7.46 14.77
CA ASN A 33 23.05 7.87 13.56
C ASN A 33 23.30 9.36 13.28
N PHE A 34 23.40 10.20 14.31
CA PHE A 34 23.73 11.62 14.15
C PHE A 34 25.07 11.84 13.41
N GLY A 35 26.08 11.03 13.75
CA GLY A 35 27.42 11.14 13.16
C GLY A 35 27.56 10.49 11.78
N ASN A 36 26.72 9.50 11.46
CA ASN A 36 26.92 8.64 10.29
C ASN A 36 25.81 8.74 9.23
N GLU A 37 24.64 9.25 9.57
CA GLU A 37 23.45 9.25 8.71
C GLU A 37 22.94 10.67 8.44
N VAL A 38 22.18 10.82 7.35
CA VAL A 38 21.58 12.09 6.90
C VAL A 38 20.09 11.92 6.61
N GLY A 39 19.33 13.02 6.71
CA GLY A 39 17.88 13.00 6.44
C GLY A 39 17.15 11.94 7.27
N ALA A 40 16.23 11.22 6.63
CA ALA A 40 15.43 10.18 7.28
C ALA A 40 16.22 8.94 7.71
N ASN A 41 17.39 8.66 7.11
CA ASN A 41 18.26 7.55 7.54
C ASN A 41 18.76 7.70 8.98
N ARG A 42 18.66 8.91 9.56
CA ARG A 42 18.91 9.12 11.00
C ARG A 42 17.95 8.34 11.91
N LEU A 43 16.80 7.94 11.40
CA LEU A 43 15.80 7.14 12.10
C LEU A 43 16.08 5.63 12.09
N LYS A 44 17.13 5.19 11.39
CA LYS A 44 17.48 3.78 11.24
C LYS A 44 17.69 3.07 12.57
N GLY A 45 16.91 2.03 12.80
CA GLY A 45 16.89 1.24 14.03
C GLY A 45 16.25 1.91 15.25
N LEU A 46 15.90 3.20 15.18
CA LEU A 46 15.36 3.92 16.34
C LEU A 46 13.91 3.54 16.63
N GLY A 47 13.06 3.36 15.63
CA GLY A 47 11.65 3.03 15.83
C GLY A 47 11.48 1.66 16.49
N GLY A 48 12.20 0.66 15.97
CA GLY A 48 12.19 -0.69 16.53
C GLY A 48 12.77 -0.75 17.95
N GLU A 49 13.88 -0.05 18.21
CA GLU A 49 14.47 -0.02 19.56
C GLU A 49 13.55 0.67 20.56
N LEU A 50 12.94 1.80 20.17
CA LEU A 50 12.04 2.54 21.03
C LEU A 50 10.80 1.70 21.41
N LEU A 51 10.20 0.99 20.44
CA LEU A 51 9.07 0.10 20.71
C LEU A 51 9.49 -1.10 21.58
N LYS A 52 10.69 -1.67 21.39
CA LYS A 52 11.25 -2.73 22.27
C LYS A 52 11.42 -2.22 23.70
N GLN A 53 11.90 -1.00 23.87
CA GLN A 53 12.08 -0.39 25.18
C GLN A 53 10.74 -0.20 25.90
N VAL A 54 9.72 0.33 25.21
CA VAL A 54 8.35 0.46 25.76
C VAL A 54 7.76 -0.91 26.10
N ALA A 55 7.95 -1.91 25.23
CA ALA A 55 7.50 -3.28 25.48
C ALA A 55 8.17 -3.88 26.73
N TYR A 56 9.41 -3.51 27.04
CA TYR A 56 10.13 -4.01 28.22
C TYR A 56 9.73 -3.26 29.50
N ASP A 57 9.84 -1.93 29.50
CA ASP A 57 9.67 -1.08 30.70
C ASP A 57 8.21 -0.71 30.98
N GLY A 58 7.37 -0.66 29.94
CA GLY A 58 5.99 -0.20 30.00
C GLY A 58 5.83 1.26 30.46
N ALA A 59 6.85 2.08 30.21
CA ALA A 59 6.97 3.44 30.72
C ALA A 59 7.32 4.44 29.62
N ASP A 60 7.08 5.72 29.93
CA ASP A 60 7.43 6.85 29.06
C ASP A 60 8.95 6.96 28.85
N PHE A 61 9.33 7.45 27.68
CA PHE A 61 10.70 7.75 27.33
C PHE A 61 10.77 9.01 26.47
N SER A 62 11.70 9.91 26.77
CA SER A 62 11.96 11.09 25.94
C SER A 62 13.44 11.33 25.82
N GLN A 63 13.91 11.58 24.61
CA GLN A 63 15.29 11.94 24.36
C GLN A 63 15.44 12.77 23.09
N THR A 64 16.30 13.79 23.17
CA THR A 64 16.73 14.58 22.02
C THR A 64 18.26 14.66 22.01
N VAL A 65 18.85 14.62 20.82
CA VAL A 65 20.23 15.02 20.56
C VAL A 65 20.27 16.10 19.49
N GLN A 66 21.04 17.16 19.72
CA GLN A 66 21.24 18.24 18.76
C GLN A 66 22.72 18.62 18.66
N GLN A 67 23.17 19.03 17.48
CA GLN A 67 24.46 19.70 17.34
C GLN A 67 24.45 21.02 18.13
N ALA A 68 25.45 21.19 19.00
CA ALA A 68 25.64 22.41 19.76
C ALA A 68 25.92 23.61 18.83
N PRO A 69 25.55 24.84 19.24
CA PRO A 69 25.90 26.06 18.52
C PRO A 69 27.42 26.15 18.25
N GLY A 70 27.79 26.76 17.14
CA GLY A 70 29.19 26.92 16.74
C GLY A 70 30.03 27.60 17.82
N GLY A 71 31.23 27.06 18.08
CA GLY A 71 32.13 27.54 19.15
C GLY A 71 31.98 26.81 20.49
N THR A 72 30.98 25.94 20.64
CA THR A 72 30.82 25.11 21.83
C THR A 72 31.82 23.96 21.80
N GLN A 73 32.70 23.87 22.80
CA GLN A 73 33.59 22.72 22.98
C GLN A 73 32.82 21.53 23.55
N ALA A 74 33.11 20.32 23.05
CA ALA A 74 32.51 19.09 23.56
C ALA A 74 32.93 18.85 25.02
N ASN A 75 32.04 18.27 25.82
CA ASN A 75 32.30 17.83 27.20
C ASN A 75 32.75 18.94 28.18
N THR A 76 32.33 20.18 27.96
CA THR A 76 32.55 21.25 28.95
C THR A 76 31.74 21.01 30.22
N TYR A 77 32.24 21.51 31.35
CA TYR A 77 31.56 21.42 32.65
C TYR A 77 30.14 22.00 32.58
N ASP A 78 29.92 23.12 31.88
CA ASP A 78 28.59 23.71 31.71
C ASP A 78 27.60 22.79 30.98
N MET A 79 28.04 22.08 29.94
CA MET A 79 27.20 21.05 29.31
C MET A 79 26.88 19.91 30.29
N LEU A 80 27.81 19.62 31.23
CA LEU A 80 27.71 18.54 32.22
C LEU A 80 26.73 18.81 33.36
N VAL A 81 26.63 20.05 33.84
CA VAL A 81 25.80 20.41 35.01
C VAL A 81 24.50 21.13 34.67
N SER A 82 24.38 21.72 33.48
CA SER A 82 23.19 22.47 33.06
C SER A 82 22.82 22.13 31.61
N PRO A 83 22.23 20.94 31.34
CA PRO A 83 21.72 20.65 30.01
C PRO A 83 20.67 21.72 29.67
N SER A 84 20.91 22.49 28.61
CA SER A 84 19.86 23.29 28.00
C SER A 84 18.72 22.34 27.66
N GLN A 85 17.47 22.69 27.99
CA GLN A 85 16.29 21.94 27.59
C GLN A 85 16.13 22.05 26.07
N VAL A 86 16.91 21.25 25.35
CA VAL A 86 16.80 21.08 23.91
C VAL A 86 15.70 20.07 23.70
N SER A 87 14.48 20.56 23.53
CA SER A 87 13.39 19.75 22.99
C SER A 87 13.28 20.03 21.50
N GLN A 88 13.41 18.99 20.67
CA GLN A 88 13.26 19.07 19.21
C GLN A 88 12.13 18.17 18.70
N HIS A 89 11.27 17.69 19.61
CA HIS A 89 10.08 16.92 19.26
C HIS A 89 9.17 17.74 18.35
N GLY A 90 8.74 17.16 17.23
CA GLY A 90 7.92 17.82 16.23
C GLY A 90 8.62 18.89 15.38
N MET A 91 9.94 19.09 15.54
CA MET A 91 10.71 20.11 14.80
C MET A 91 11.50 19.55 13.61
N GLY A 92 11.51 18.23 13.43
CA GLY A 92 12.25 17.57 12.35
C GLY A 92 11.59 17.74 10.98
N ASP A 93 12.41 17.74 9.92
CA ASP A 93 11.92 17.65 8.54
C ASP A 93 11.34 16.26 8.23
N ASN A 94 11.82 15.24 8.95
CA ASN A 94 11.38 13.85 8.85
C ASN A 94 10.72 13.47 10.17
N GLN A 95 9.46 13.04 10.11
CA GLN A 95 8.62 12.77 11.27
C GLN A 95 7.90 11.45 11.08
N ILE A 96 8.03 10.54 12.03
CA ILE A 96 7.29 9.27 12.06
C ILE A 96 6.57 9.19 13.40
N SER A 97 5.29 8.82 13.38
CA SER A 97 4.54 8.51 14.58
C SER A 97 3.85 7.15 14.48
N LEU A 98 3.93 6.35 15.52
CA LEU A 98 3.18 5.10 15.67
C LEU A 98 2.27 5.22 16.90
N SER A 99 0.98 4.95 16.73
CA SER A 99 0.00 4.88 17.82
C SER A 99 -0.60 3.48 17.85
N ILE A 100 -0.64 2.86 19.03
CA ILE A 100 -1.18 1.52 19.23
C ILE A 100 -2.20 1.58 20.34
N THR A 101 -3.42 1.11 20.06
CA THR A 101 -4.44 0.90 21.09
C THR A 101 -4.45 -0.58 21.48
N THR A 102 -4.32 -0.88 22.76
CA THR A 102 -4.35 -2.25 23.28
C THR A 102 -5.78 -2.73 23.56
N ARG A 103 -5.97 -4.04 23.78
CA ARG A 103 -7.27 -4.61 24.14
C ARG A 103 -7.75 -4.22 25.53
N SER A 104 -6.85 -3.91 26.46
CA SER A 104 -7.22 -3.33 27.76
C SER A 104 -7.62 -1.84 27.69
N GLY A 105 -7.39 -1.19 26.55
CA GLY A 105 -7.67 0.23 26.34
C GLY A 105 -6.48 1.16 26.62
N ALA A 106 -5.34 0.63 27.05
CA ALA A 106 -4.10 1.41 27.14
C ALA A 106 -3.63 1.85 25.74
N LYS A 107 -3.04 3.03 25.65
CA LYS A 107 -2.52 3.63 24.41
C LYS A 107 -1.01 3.80 24.50
N VAL A 108 -0.32 3.42 23.43
CA VAL A 108 1.12 3.62 23.27
C VAL A 108 1.33 4.52 22.08
N GLU A 109 1.99 5.67 22.29
CA GLU A 109 2.35 6.61 21.24
C GLU A 109 3.87 6.72 21.15
N LEU A 110 4.41 6.59 19.95
CA LEU A 110 5.82 6.75 19.65
C LEU A 110 5.98 7.84 18.60
N LYS A 111 6.91 8.76 18.80
CA LYS A 111 7.24 9.81 17.84
C LYS A 111 8.74 9.83 17.61
N LEU A 112 9.14 9.98 16.37
CA LEU A 112 10.51 10.09 15.93
C LEU A 112 10.65 11.26 14.99
N ASP A 113 11.58 12.15 15.29
CA ASP A 113 11.91 13.33 14.49
C ASP A 113 13.38 13.30 14.10
N ALA A 114 13.66 13.61 12.84
CA ALA A 114 15.02 13.84 12.36
C ALA A 114 15.08 15.11 11.50
N GLY A 115 15.98 16.02 11.90
CA GLY A 115 16.38 17.18 11.13
C GLY A 115 17.87 17.16 10.82
N ASP A 116 18.35 18.16 10.08
CA ASP A 116 19.76 18.29 9.69
C ASP A 116 20.70 18.33 10.90
N ASN A 117 20.24 18.93 12.00
CA ASN A 117 21.05 19.16 13.20
C ASN A 117 20.47 18.52 14.46
N SER A 118 19.41 17.72 14.37
CA SER A 118 18.75 17.10 15.53
C SER A 118 18.16 15.72 15.22
N ILE A 119 18.05 14.90 16.26
CA ILE A 119 17.22 13.70 16.31
C ILE A 119 16.46 13.76 17.64
N ALA A 120 15.15 13.53 17.62
CA ALA A 120 14.33 13.44 18.82
C ALA A 120 13.45 12.19 18.77
N VAL A 121 13.27 11.54 19.91
CA VAL A 121 12.41 10.37 20.07
C VAL A 121 11.59 10.50 21.35
N GLU A 122 10.30 10.20 21.27
CA GLU A 122 9.37 10.23 22.38
C GLU A 122 8.54 8.95 22.36
N ALA A 123 8.33 8.35 23.52
CA ALA A 123 7.37 7.31 23.76
C ALA A 123 6.51 7.68 24.98
N HIS A 124 5.21 7.55 24.82
CA HIS A 124 4.24 7.81 25.87
C HIS A 124 3.28 6.62 26.00
N VAL A 125 3.01 6.21 27.24
CA VAL A 125 2.11 5.11 27.59
C VAL A 125 1.00 5.64 28.48
N ASP A 126 -0.22 5.73 27.93
CA ASP A 126 -1.42 6.07 28.68
C ASP A 126 -2.16 4.79 29.09
N GLY A 127 -2.11 4.46 30.38
CA GLY A 127 -2.69 3.25 30.95
C GLY A 127 -1.67 2.18 31.32
N LYS A 128 -2.14 1.04 31.85
CA LYS A 128 -1.28 -0.05 32.32
C LYS A 128 -1.24 -1.19 31.30
N LEU A 129 -0.05 -1.53 30.82
CA LEU A 129 0.18 -2.64 29.90
C LEU A 129 0.29 -3.98 30.62
N THR A 130 -0.47 -4.97 30.17
CA THR A 130 -0.35 -6.38 30.59
C THR A 130 0.88 -7.04 29.96
N ASP A 131 1.32 -8.17 30.51
CA ASP A 131 2.48 -8.93 29.99
C ASP A 131 2.23 -9.40 28.55
N THR A 132 1.00 -9.80 28.23
CA THR A 132 0.58 -10.19 26.88
C THR A 132 0.65 -9.03 25.90
N GLU A 133 0.15 -7.85 26.29
CA GLU A 133 0.22 -6.64 25.46
C GLU A 133 1.67 -6.19 25.24
N ARG A 134 2.49 -6.21 26.31
CA ARG A 134 3.92 -5.90 26.22
C ARG A 134 4.64 -6.82 25.24
N LYS A 135 4.35 -8.13 25.27
CA LYS A 135 4.89 -9.08 24.29
C LYS A 135 4.46 -8.75 22.85
N ALA A 136 3.17 -8.48 22.64
CA ALA A 136 2.64 -8.13 21.31
C ALA A 136 3.24 -6.83 20.76
N LEU A 137 3.49 -5.83 21.61
CA LEU A 137 4.21 -4.60 21.23
C LEU A 137 5.65 -4.92 20.78
N GLY A 138 6.35 -5.78 21.51
CA GLY A 138 7.70 -6.21 21.15
C GLY A 138 7.77 -6.89 19.78
N GLU A 139 6.78 -7.72 19.45
CA GLU A 139 6.68 -8.41 18.15
C GLU A 139 6.50 -7.45 16.96
N LEU A 140 5.91 -6.27 17.17
CA LEU A 140 5.75 -5.24 16.14
C LEU A 140 7.00 -4.41 15.86
N SER A 141 8.03 -4.51 16.71
CA SER A 141 9.19 -3.61 16.66
C SER A 141 9.98 -3.69 15.35
N ASP A 142 10.19 -4.90 14.84
CA ASP A 142 10.91 -5.07 13.57
C ASP A 142 10.06 -4.62 12.38
N ALA A 143 8.74 -4.82 12.44
CA ALA A 143 7.82 -4.35 11.42
C ALA A 143 7.76 -2.82 11.36
N PHE A 144 7.66 -2.17 12.52
CA PHE A 144 7.69 -0.71 12.61
C PHE A 144 8.99 -0.14 12.03
N GLN A 145 10.14 -0.75 12.36
CA GLN A 145 11.41 -0.29 11.79
C GLN A 145 11.46 -0.46 10.27
N LYS A 146 10.98 -1.59 9.73
CA LYS A 146 10.92 -1.80 8.27
C LYS A 146 10.06 -0.76 7.56
N SER A 147 8.95 -0.34 8.15
CA SER A 147 8.12 0.73 7.60
C SER A 147 8.86 2.06 7.52
N ILE A 148 9.66 2.39 8.55
CA ILE A 148 10.52 3.59 8.56
C ILE A 148 11.60 3.49 7.48
N ASP A 149 12.28 2.34 7.43
CA ASP A 149 13.38 2.10 6.49
C ASP A 149 12.87 2.21 5.05
N GLY A 150 11.75 1.57 4.70
CA GLY A 150 11.15 1.64 3.37
C GLY A 150 10.77 3.07 2.93
N LEU A 151 10.23 3.89 3.84
CA LEU A 151 9.93 5.30 3.56
C LEU A 151 11.18 6.17 3.36
N SER A 152 12.32 5.72 3.86
CA SER A 152 13.60 6.46 3.83
C SER A 152 14.53 6.00 2.70
N GLU A 153 14.18 4.93 1.99
CA GLU A 153 14.94 4.40 0.85
C GLU A 153 14.84 5.31 -0.39
N ASP A 154 15.81 5.15 -1.30
CA ASP A 154 15.85 5.81 -2.61
C ASP A 154 15.99 4.74 -3.72
N PRO A 155 14.92 4.43 -4.49
CA PRO A 155 13.59 5.01 -4.40
C PRO A 155 12.79 4.52 -3.18
N PRO A 156 11.80 5.29 -2.70
CA PRO A 156 10.98 4.91 -1.54
C PRO A 156 10.10 3.69 -1.82
N ARG A 157 9.83 2.90 -0.76
CA ARG A 157 8.95 1.72 -0.79
C ARG A 157 7.99 1.70 0.39
N ILE A 158 6.91 0.93 0.27
CA ILE A 158 5.90 0.77 1.34
C ILE A 158 6.04 -0.62 1.97
N ASP A 159 6.61 -0.72 3.17
CA ASP A 159 6.68 -1.98 3.91
C ASP A 159 5.82 -1.91 5.19
N ILE A 160 4.53 -2.25 5.05
CA ILE A 160 3.54 -2.25 6.15
C ILE A 160 3.05 -3.66 6.48
N ALA A 161 3.50 -4.68 5.76
CA ALA A 161 2.94 -6.03 5.88
C ALA A 161 3.03 -6.57 7.32
N GLY A 162 4.18 -6.38 7.98
CA GLY A 162 4.36 -6.77 9.38
C GLY A 162 3.45 -6.02 10.36
N LEU A 163 3.10 -4.75 10.07
CA LEU A 163 2.20 -3.96 10.91
C LEU A 163 0.74 -4.43 10.79
N THR A 164 0.36 -5.09 9.69
CA THR A 164 -0.99 -5.65 9.54
C THR A 164 -1.20 -6.98 10.28
N GLN A 165 -0.10 -7.61 10.72
CA GLN A 165 -0.08 -8.93 11.38
C GLN A 165 -0.02 -8.84 12.91
N PHE A 166 -0.41 -7.69 13.49
CA PHE A 166 -0.44 -7.52 14.93
C PHE A 166 -1.33 -8.57 15.62
N ASP A 167 -0.98 -8.96 16.84
CA ASP A 167 -1.80 -9.87 17.64
C ASP A 167 -3.10 -9.17 18.05
N SER A 168 -4.17 -9.43 17.29
CA SER A 168 -5.49 -8.83 17.52
C SER A 168 -6.18 -9.31 18.80
N SER A 169 -5.63 -10.31 19.50
CA SER A 169 -6.08 -10.72 20.84
C SER A 169 -5.49 -9.86 21.96
N ALA A 170 -4.38 -9.17 21.69
CA ALA A 170 -3.69 -8.28 22.61
C ALA A 170 -3.84 -6.80 22.21
N LEU A 171 -3.87 -6.50 20.92
CA LEU A 171 -3.94 -5.15 20.36
C LEU A 171 -5.27 -4.93 19.63
N ALA A 172 -5.81 -3.71 19.76
CA ALA A 172 -7.08 -3.30 19.16
C ALA A 172 -6.87 -2.57 17.82
N SER A 173 -5.86 -1.68 17.74
CA SER A 173 -5.50 -0.98 16.51
C SER A 173 -4.02 -0.61 16.45
N VAL A 174 -3.52 -0.43 15.24
CA VAL A 174 -2.19 0.10 14.93
C VAL A 174 -2.34 1.22 13.90
N ASP A 175 -1.79 2.39 14.20
CA ASP A 175 -1.83 3.58 13.38
C ASP A 175 -0.39 4.06 13.14
N LEU A 176 0.00 4.26 11.87
CA LEU A 176 1.31 4.79 11.49
C LEU A 176 1.12 6.04 10.66
N LYS A 177 1.85 7.10 11.00
CA LYS A 177 1.99 8.28 10.14
C LYS A 177 3.45 8.54 9.87
N GLY A 178 3.76 8.85 8.62
CA GLY A 178 5.10 9.19 8.19
C GLY A 178 5.11 10.44 7.32
N ARG A 179 6.08 11.29 7.55
CA ARG A 179 6.42 12.45 6.72
C ARG A 179 7.93 12.45 6.53
N VAL A 180 8.41 12.16 5.34
CA VAL A 180 9.84 12.07 5.04
C VAL A 180 10.19 13.07 3.94
N LYS A 181 11.20 13.90 4.21
CA LYS A 181 11.75 14.83 3.23
C LYS A 181 12.74 14.10 2.34
N LEU A 182 12.40 14.00 1.05
CA LEU A 182 13.23 13.33 0.04
C LEU A 182 14.33 14.28 -0.47
N ASN A 183 13.99 15.56 -0.65
CA ASN A 183 14.92 16.62 -1.02
C ASN A 183 14.41 17.99 -0.54
N ALA A 184 15.03 19.09 -0.98
CA ALA A 184 14.65 20.44 -0.55
C ALA A 184 13.17 20.81 -0.80
N ASN A 185 12.55 20.23 -1.83
CA ASN A 185 11.19 20.58 -2.27
C ASN A 185 10.20 19.43 -2.13
N ASP A 186 10.66 18.18 -2.10
CA ASP A 186 9.81 17.00 -2.14
C ASP A 186 9.68 16.34 -0.77
N THR A 187 8.44 16.03 -0.39
CA THR A 187 8.09 15.29 0.83
C THR A 187 7.20 14.12 0.47
N GLN A 188 7.50 12.95 1.04
CA GLN A 188 6.65 11.77 1.03
C GLN A 188 5.84 11.72 2.33
N GLN A 189 4.54 11.45 2.22
CA GLN A 189 3.62 11.25 3.33
C GLN A 189 3.00 9.85 3.26
N LEU A 190 2.73 9.28 4.43
CA LEU A 190 2.04 8.01 4.62
C LEU A 190 1.12 8.14 5.82
N ASP A 191 -0.13 7.70 5.69
CA ASP A 191 -1.06 7.46 6.78
C ASP A 191 -1.58 6.03 6.65
N PHE A 192 -1.41 5.22 7.67
CA PHE A 192 -1.83 3.83 7.74
C PHE A 192 -2.61 3.58 9.03
N HIS A 193 -3.67 2.79 8.93
CA HIS A 193 -4.47 2.31 10.05
C HIS A 193 -4.83 0.84 9.82
N ALA A 194 -4.78 0.04 10.88
CA ALA A 194 -5.30 -1.32 10.88
C ALA A 194 -5.98 -1.65 12.21
N ASP A 195 -7.19 -2.18 12.13
CA ASP A 195 -7.95 -2.72 13.27
C ASP A 195 -8.62 -4.06 12.88
N SER A 196 -9.51 -4.57 13.73
CA SER A 196 -10.23 -5.82 13.48
C SER A 196 -11.31 -5.77 12.39
N THR A 197 -11.66 -4.58 11.91
CA THR A 197 -12.77 -4.31 11.00
C THR A 197 -12.33 -3.71 9.67
N GLN A 198 -11.20 -3.04 9.64
CA GLN A 198 -10.70 -2.39 8.42
C GLN A 198 -9.18 -2.21 8.44
N ARG A 199 -8.64 -1.96 7.26
CA ARG A 199 -7.31 -1.39 7.09
C ARG A 199 -7.40 -0.25 6.09
N THR A 200 -6.81 0.88 6.40
CA THR A 200 -6.70 2.00 5.46
C THR A 200 -5.24 2.41 5.29
N LEU A 201 -4.89 2.82 4.08
CA LEU A 201 -3.58 3.34 3.77
C LEU A 201 -3.71 4.42 2.72
N SER A 202 -3.11 5.57 2.96
CA SER A 202 -2.93 6.61 1.95
C SER A 202 -1.49 7.08 1.94
N PHE A 203 -0.96 7.36 0.75
CA PHE A 203 0.37 7.96 0.62
C PHE A 203 0.37 9.03 -0.46
N SER A 204 1.20 10.05 -0.30
CA SER A 204 1.36 11.13 -1.27
C SER A 204 2.80 11.61 -1.33
N GLY A 205 3.28 11.98 -2.51
CA GLY A 205 4.66 12.43 -2.71
C GLY A 205 4.93 12.88 -4.14
N PRO A 206 6.20 13.07 -4.52
CA PRO A 206 6.55 13.59 -5.85
C PRO A 206 6.11 12.66 -6.99
N ALA A 207 6.09 11.34 -6.75
CA ALA A 207 5.67 10.36 -7.74
C ALA A 207 4.15 10.37 -8.00
N GLY A 208 3.34 10.75 -7.00
CA GLY A 208 1.88 10.68 -7.06
C GLY A 208 1.23 10.48 -5.69
N ASN A 209 -0.02 10.02 -5.70
CA ASN A 209 -0.80 9.70 -4.52
C ASN A 209 -1.57 8.39 -4.70
N ALA A 210 -1.88 7.72 -3.59
CA ALA A 210 -2.70 6.52 -3.56
C ALA A 210 -3.55 6.44 -2.29
N SER A 211 -4.66 5.72 -2.37
CA SER A 211 -5.53 5.35 -1.26
C SER A 211 -5.94 3.89 -1.40
N ILE A 212 -5.94 3.15 -0.29
CA ILE A 212 -6.35 1.74 -0.21
C ILE A 212 -7.17 1.56 1.05
N ASP A 213 -8.38 1.06 0.90
CA ASP A 213 -9.32 0.77 1.97
C ASP A 213 -9.73 -0.70 1.86
N VAL A 214 -9.51 -1.49 2.91
CA VAL A 214 -9.85 -2.91 2.99
C VAL A 214 -10.84 -3.13 4.12
N ASP A 215 -12.00 -3.72 3.80
CA ASP A 215 -13.08 -4.04 4.74
C ASP A 215 -12.95 -5.47 5.26
N LEU A 216 -12.55 -5.58 6.52
CA LEU A 216 -12.38 -6.84 7.26
C LEU A 216 -13.62 -7.22 8.09
N SER A 217 -14.71 -6.45 8.01
CA SER A 217 -15.90 -6.68 8.83
C SER A 217 -16.68 -7.94 8.45
N LYS A 218 -16.38 -8.56 7.29
CA LYS A 218 -17.05 -9.75 6.75
C LYS A 218 -16.12 -10.97 6.64
N PRO A 219 -15.62 -11.53 7.75
CA PRO A 219 -14.72 -12.69 7.70
C PRO A 219 -15.34 -13.94 7.05
N ALA A 220 -16.67 -14.03 7.02
CA ALA A 220 -17.39 -15.12 6.35
C ALA A 220 -17.16 -15.16 4.83
N SER A 221 -16.72 -14.07 4.20
CA SER A 221 -16.41 -14.04 2.75
C SER A 221 -14.95 -14.36 2.42
N TRP A 222 -14.08 -14.49 3.42
CA TRP A 222 -12.66 -14.74 3.18
C TRP A 222 -12.43 -16.18 2.72
N GLY A 223 -11.64 -16.33 1.66
CA GLY A 223 -11.25 -17.63 1.13
C GLY A 223 -10.01 -18.20 1.82
N SER A 224 -9.53 -19.34 1.33
CA SER A 224 -8.28 -19.94 1.81
C SER A 224 -7.06 -19.05 1.51
N LYS A 225 -5.92 -19.33 2.15
CA LYS A 225 -4.66 -18.61 1.88
C LYS A 225 -4.22 -18.73 0.43
N GLU A 226 -4.39 -19.91 -0.18
CA GLU A 226 -4.07 -20.16 -1.58
C GLU A 226 -4.98 -19.36 -2.53
N GLN A 227 -6.27 -19.26 -2.17
CA GLN A 227 -7.24 -18.48 -2.92
C GLN A 227 -6.92 -16.98 -2.84
N GLN A 228 -6.64 -16.48 -1.64
CA GLN A 228 -6.19 -15.10 -1.39
C GLN A 228 -4.90 -14.78 -2.18
N ALA A 229 -3.90 -15.65 -2.14
CA ALA A 229 -2.64 -15.45 -2.88
C ALA A 229 -2.86 -15.42 -4.40
N THR A 230 -3.75 -16.28 -4.90
CA THR A 230 -4.12 -16.31 -6.33
C THR A 230 -4.83 -15.02 -6.73
N ALA A 231 -5.78 -14.56 -5.94
CA ALA A 231 -6.50 -13.32 -6.19
C ALA A 231 -5.58 -12.10 -6.15
N LEU A 232 -4.73 -12.00 -5.14
CA LEU A 232 -3.73 -10.94 -5.03
C LEU A 232 -2.83 -10.89 -6.26
N LYS A 233 -2.32 -12.04 -6.71
CA LYS A 233 -1.52 -12.12 -7.94
C LYS A 233 -2.27 -11.60 -9.17
N ASN A 234 -3.56 -11.94 -9.32
CA ASN A 234 -4.37 -11.46 -10.44
C ASN A 234 -4.54 -9.92 -10.41
N TYR A 235 -4.81 -9.34 -9.24
CA TYR A 235 -4.90 -7.88 -9.10
C TYR A 235 -3.56 -7.18 -9.39
N LEU A 236 -2.44 -7.72 -8.89
CA LEU A 236 -1.11 -7.17 -9.20
C LEU A 236 -0.80 -7.23 -10.69
N GLN A 237 -1.22 -8.30 -11.38
CA GLN A 237 -1.09 -8.41 -12.83
C GLN A 237 -1.97 -7.39 -13.58
N GLN A 238 -3.18 -7.10 -13.11
CA GLN A 238 -4.04 -6.06 -13.69
C GLN A 238 -3.39 -4.68 -13.57
N VAL A 239 -2.79 -4.37 -12.42
CA VAL A 239 -2.02 -3.14 -12.20
C VAL A 239 -0.84 -3.04 -13.17
N ASP A 240 -0.09 -4.13 -13.37
CA ASP A 240 1.02 -4.16 -14.32
C ASP A 240 0.54 -3.90 -15.76
N GLN A 241 -0.56 -4.53 -16.18
CA GLN A 241 -1.17 -4.32 -17.50
C GLN A 241 -1.64 -2.88 -17.70
N ALA A 242 -2.30 -2.31 -16.68
CA ALA A 242 -2.74 -0.91 -16.69
C ALA A 242 -1.53 0.04 -16.80
N GLY A 243 -0.47 -0.23 -16.03
CA GLY A 243 0.79 0.51 -16.08
C GLY A 243 1.42 0.53 -17.48
N VAL A 244 1.53 -0.62 -18.14
CA VAL A 244 2.05 -0.71 -19.52
C VAL A 244 1.15 0.04 -20.49
N ARG A 245 -0.17 -0.13 -20.41
CA ARG A 245 -1.14 0.49 -21.32
C ARG A 245 -1.18 2.01 -21.18
N GLY A 246 -1.15 2.51 -19.94
CA GLY A 246 -1.21 3.92 -19.60
C GLY A 246 0.14 4.64 -19.53
N GLN A 247 1.27 3.96 -19.80
CA GLN A 247 2.62 4.51 -19.60
C GLN A 247 2.87 5.01 -18.17
N GLY A 248 2.35 4.28 -17.18
CA GLY A 248 2.60 4.59 -15.76
C GLY A 248 4.07 4.38 -15.38
N LYS A 249 4.64 5.30 -14.61
CA LYS A 249 6.01 5.17 -14.05
C LYS A 249 6.13 4.04 -13.02
N GLY A 250 7.25 3.31 -13.07
CA GLY A 250 7.50 2.11 -12.28
C GLY A 250 7.52 2.30 -10.76
N ASP A 251 8.08 3.39 -10.24
CA ASP A 251 8.22 3.59 -8.79
C ASP A 251 6.87 3.69 -8.10
N MET A 252 5.94 4.49 -8.64
CA MET A 252 4.58 4.63 -8.12
C MET A 252 3.82 3.30 -8.18
N ILE A 253 3.93 2.57 -9.30
CA ILE A 253 3.30 1.26 -9.47
C ILE A 253 3.84 0.28 -8.43
N THR A 254 5.15 0.30 -8.18
CA THR A 254 5.80 -0.56 -7.19
C THR A 254 5.31 -0.24 -5.78
N MET A 255 5.33 1.04 -5.37
CA MET A 255 4.80 1.46 -4.07
C MET A 255 3.34 1.07 -3.87
N PHE A 256 2.49 1.24 -4.89
CA PHE A 256 1.10 0.81 -4.83
C PHE A 256 0.97 -0.71 -4.66
N LYS A 257 1.74 -1.49 -5.42
CA LYS A 257 1.74 -2.96 -5.33
C LYS A 257 2.24 -3.46 -3.97
N ASP A 258 3.27 -2.84 -3.42
CA ASP A 258 3.79 -3.15 -2.08
C ASP A 258 2.72 -2.88 -1.01
N ALA A 259 2.10 -1.70 -1.06
CA ALA A 259 1.01 -1.33 -0.17
C ALA A 259 -0.19 -2.29 -0.29
N PHE A 260 -0.67 -2.54 -1.51
CA PHE A 260 -1.81 -3.41 -1.77
C PHE A 260 -1.56 -4.85 -1.30
N THR A 261 -0.33 -5.35 -1.50
CA THR A 261 0.14 -6.65 -0.99
C THR A 261 0.17 -6.68 0.52
N GLY A 262 0.76 -5.67 1.16
CA GLY A 262 0.80 -5.57 2.62
C GLY A 262 -0.59 -5.58 3.24
N MET A 263 -1.55 -4.89 2.63
CA MET A 263 -2.93 -4.79 3.12
C MET A 263 -3.75 -6.08 2.96
N ASN A 264 -3.44 -6.92 1.96
CA ASN A 264 -4.27 -8.07 1.56
C ASN A 264 -3.59 -9.44 1.72
N SER A 265 -2.31 -9.51 2.06
CA SER A 265 -1.56 -10.78 2.15
C SER A 265 -1.95 -11.66 3.35
N ASP A 266 -2.40 -11.05 4.44
CA ASP A 266 -2.82 -11.78 5.63
C ASP A 266 -3.88 -11.01 6.44
N TYR A 267 -5.08 -11.57 6.57
CA TYR A 267 -6.16 -11.00 7.40
C TYR A 267 -6.17 -11.51 8.85
N GLY A 268 -5.18 -12.32 9.23
CA GLY A 268 -5.13 -13.01 10.51
C GLY A 268 -6.13 -14.17 10.58
N LYS A 269 -6.36 -14.64 11.81
CA LYS A 269 -7.36 -15.68 12.08
C LYS A 269 -8.74 -15.02 12.18
N PRO A 270 -9.73 -15.44 11.37
CA PRO A 270 -11.08 -14.93 11.50
C PRO A 270 -11.63 -15.25 12.89
N PRO A 271 -12.45 -14.36 13.47
CA PRO A 271 -13.13 -14.65 14.73
C PRO A 271 -14.02 -15.90 14.57
N PRO A 272 -14.26 -16.65 15.66
CA PRO A 272 -15.16 -17.80 15.60
C PRO A 272 -16.53 -17.37 15.08
N ALA A 273 -17.01 -18.08 14.06
CA ALA A 273 -18.29 -17.79 13.43
C ALA A 273 -19.44 -17.95 14.44
N SER A 274 -20.41 -17.03 14.39
CA SER A 274 -21.65 -17.20 15.16
C SER A 274 -22.40 -18.45 14.67
N PRO A 275 -23.01 -19.26 15.55
CA PRO A 275 -23.83 -20.41 15.14
C PRO A 275 -24.97 -20.07 14.17
N GLN A 276 -25.37 -18.81 14.10
CA GLN A 276 -26.46 -18.31 13.23
C GLN A 276 -25.95 -17.69 11.92
N SER A 277 -24.64 -17.65 11.70
CA SER A 277 -24.06 -17.03 10.49
C SER A 277 -24.14 -17.97 9.28
N ILE A 278 -24.38 -17.37 8.10
CA ILE A 278 -24.26 -18.07 6.82
C ILE A 278 -22.77 -18.30 6.57
N PHE A 279 -22.39 -19.54 6.29
CA PHE A 279 -21.04 -19.90 5.88
C PHE A 279 -21.02 -20.24 4.39
N LEU A 280 -19.91 -19.89 3.74
CA LEU A 280 -19.69 -20.21 2.34
C LEU A 280 -19.22 -21.65 2.19
N THR A 281 -19.79 -22.36 1.22
CA THR A 281 -19.37 -23.71 0.81
C THR A 281 -18.25 -23.61 -0.23
N ASP A 282 -17.59 -24.73 -0.55
CA ASP A 282 -16.58 -24.78 -1.63
C ASP A 282 -17.15 -24.29 -2.98
N GLN A 283 -18.43 -24.57 -3.24
CA GLN A 283 -19.12 -24.09 -4.43
C GLN A 283 -19.29 -22.57 -4.44
N ASP A 284 -19.55 -21.96 -3.27
CA ASP A 284 -19.67 -20.51 -3.13
C ASP A 284 -18.28 -19.86 -3.24
N HIS A 285 -17.27 -20.46 -2.60
CA HIS A 285 -15.88 -20.00 -2.68
C HIS A 285 -15.32 -20.05 -4.09
N ALA A 286 -15.69 -21.04 -4.92
CA ALA A 286 -15.28 -21.08 -6.32
C ALA A 286 -15.74 -19.86 -7.13
N LEU A 287 -16.81 -19.18 -6.69
CA LEU A 287 -17.35 -17.98 -7.31
C LEU A 287 -16.94 -16.67 -6.62
N THR A 288 -15.99 -16.72 -5.69
CA THR A 288 -15.42 -15.53 -5.05
C THR A 288 -13.91 -15.54 -5.16
N THR A 289 -13.27 -14.38 -5.09
CA THR A 289 -11.80 -14.27 -5.07
C THR A 289 -11.21 -14.68 -3.72
N GLY A 290 -12.01 -14.73 -2.66
CA GLY A 290 -11.55 -15.01 -1.30
C GLY A 290 -10.80 -13.87 -0.61
N LEU A 291 -10.57 -12.73 -1.28
CA LEU A 291 -10.07 -11.52 -0.62
C LEU A 291 -11.19 -10.82 0.15
N ALA A 292 -10.79 -10.04 1.16
CA ALA A 292 -11.64 -9.04 1.76
C ALA A 292 -12.13 -8.03 0.71
N ASP A 293 -13.25 -7.36 1.00
CA ASP A 293 -13.74 -6.28 0.13
C ASP A 293 -12.77 -5.10 0.22
N PHE A 294 -12.56 -4.38 -0.89
CA PHE A 294 -11.65 -3.25 -0.90
C PHE A 294 -12.01 -2.21 -1.97
N SER A 295 -11.50 -1.00 -1.77
CA SER A 295 -11.41 0.06 -2.77
C SER A 295 -9.98 0.58 -2.79
N ALA A 296 -9.38 0.70 -3.97
CA ALA A 296 -8.02 1.19 -4.09
C ALA A 296 -7.88 2.07 -5.34
N SER A 297 -7.11 3.14 -5.21
CA SER A 297 -6.81 4.04 -6.32
C SER A 297 -5.40 4.59 -6.20
N PHE A 298 -4.79 4.92 -7.33
CA PHE A 298 -3.56 5.68 -7.36
C PHE A 298 -3.44 6.53 -8.62
N ALA A 299 -2.79 7.68 -8.49
CA ALA A 299 -2.55 8.61 -9.57
C ALA A 299 -1.13 9.17 -9.51
N GLN A 300 -0.54 9.41 -10.68
CA GLN A 300 0.77 10.03 -10.81
C GLN A 300 0.65 11.55 -10.88
N THR A 301 1.68 12.24 -10.39
CA THR A 301 1.79 13.69 -10.54
C THR A 301 1.78 14.06 -12.02
N GLU A 302 0.85 14.94 -12.43
CA GLU A 302 0.73 15.37 -13.82
C GLU A 302 1.98 16.13 -14.28
N VAL A 303 2.46 15.85 -15.48
CA VAL A 303 3.64 16.50 -16.07
C VAL A 303 3.25 17.28 -17.31
N SER A 304 3.60 18.56 -17.35
CA SER A 304 3.46 19.38 -18.57
C SER A 304 4.71 19.20 -19.43
N SER A 305 4.73 18.13 -20.23
CA SER A 305 5.91 17.73 -21.02
C SER A 305 6.13 18.60 -22.26
N ASN A 306 5.09 19.30 -22.75
CA ASN A 306 5.17 20.14 -23.94
C ASN A 306 5.00 21.64 -23.62
N PRO A 307 6.10 22.43 -23.65
CA PRO A 307 6.02 23.87 -23.38
C PRO A 307 5.12 24.65 -24.35
N MET A 308 4.97 24.19 -25.60
CA MET A 308 4.11 24.84 -26.60
C MET A 308 2.63 24.54 -26.36
N ARG A 309 2.31 23.51 -25.56
CA ARG A 309 0.96 23.07 -25.24
C ARG A 309 0.82 22.70 -23.76
N PRO A 310 0.89 23.69 -22.85
CA PRO A 310 0.90 23.42 -21.42
C PRO A 310 -0.39 22.75 -20.90
N SER A 311 -1.48 22.80 -21.67
CA SER A 311 -2.74 22.10 -21.38
C SER A 311 -2.69 20.60 -21.65
N GLU A 312 -1.73 20.12 -22.45
CA GLU A 312 -1.50 18.70 -22.71
C GLU A 312 -0.57 18.17 -21.61
N LYS A 313 -1.18 17.57 -20.59
CA LYS A 313 -0.45 17.02 -19.45
C LYS A 313 -0.40 15.51 -19.54
N ASP A 314 0.77 14.96 -19.28
CA ASP A 314 0.95 13.54 -19.06
C ASP A 314 0.41 13.19 -17.68
N SER A 315 -0.45 12.17 -17.62
CA SER A 315 -1.17 11.78 -16.40
C SER A 315 -1.45 10.29 -16.42
N PHE A 316 -1.47 9.66 -15.25
CA PHE A 316 -1.88 8.28 -15.07
C PHE A 316 -2.73 8.19 -13.80
N ALA A 317 -3.89 7.53 -13.87
CA ALA A 317 -4.74 7.21 -12.73
C ALA A 317 -5.38 5.84 -12.94
N TYR A 318 -5.36 5.00 -11.90
CA TYR A 318 -5.96 3.68 -11.92
C TYR A 318 -6.74 3.41 -10.64
N ASP A 319 -7.96 2.91 -10.81
CA ASP A 319 -8.88 2.53 -9.74
C ASP A 319 -9.18 1.04 -9.86
N LEU A 320 -9.28 0.35 -8.71
CA LEU A 320 -9.78 -1.02 -8.63
C LEU A 320 -10.58 -1.22 -7.34
N SER A 321 -11.63 -2.03 -7.41
CA SER A 321 -12.44 -2.35 -6.24
C SER A 321 -13.01 -3.76 -6.31
N GLN A 322 -13.36 -4.27 -5.13
CA GLN A 322 -14.10 -5.51 -4.97
C GLN A 322 -15.14 -5.36 -3.87
N LYS A 323 -16.34 -5.89 -4.12
CA LYS A 323 -17.42 -5.95 -3.14
C LYS A 323 -18.11 -7.29 -3.15
N THR A 324 -18.36 -7.83 -1.96
CA THR A 324 -19.02 -9.11 -1.72
C THR A 324 -20.27 -8.88 -0.88
N SER A 325 -21.37 -9.49 -1.30
CA SER A 325 -22.64 -9.45 -0.60
C SER A 325 -23.07 -10.88 -0.30
N ILE A 326 -23.27 -11.17 0.99
CA ILE A 326 -23.90 -12.41 1.46
C ILE A 326 -25.31 -12.04 1.92
N SER A 327 -26.31 -12.71 1.38
CA SER A 327 -27.72 -12.50 1.66
C SER A 327 -28.41 -13.81 2.03
N GLY A 328 -29.64 -13.73 2.54
CA GLY A 328 -30.42 -14.89 2.96
C GLY A 328 -30.78 -14.89 4.44
N THR A 329 -31.70 -15.76 4.81
CA THR A 329 -32.16 -15.92 6.21
C THR A 329 -31.64 -17.21 6.85
N SER A 330 -31.16 -18.15 6.04
CA SER A 330 -30.69 -19.47 6.48
C SER A 330 -29.59 -19.99 5.55
N GLN A 331 -28.86 -21.01 5.97
CA GLN A 331 -27.87 -21.70 5.10
C GLN A 331 -28.52 -22.29 3.84
N LEU A 332 -29.80 -22.67 3.92
CA LEU A 332 -30.56 -23.26 2.82
C LEU A 332 -31.11 -22.19 1.87
N ASP A 333 -31.29 -20.96 2.35
CA ASP A 333 -31.84 -19.83 1.60
C ASP A 333 -30.80 -18.71 1.50
N ARG A 334 -29.56 -19.06 1.10
CA ARG A 334 -28.43 -18.12 1.03
C ARG A 334 -28.17 -17.63 -0.39
N GLY A 335 -27.66 -16.41 -0.51
CA GLY A 335 -27.17 -15.83 -1.75
C GLY A 335 -25.78 -15.21 -1.54
N VAL A 336 -24.95 -15.30 -2.57
CA VAL A 336 -23.61 -14.70 -2.59
C VAL A 336 -23.43 -14.02 -3.94
N SER A 337 -23.06 -12.75 -3.92
CA SER A 337 -22.61 -12.05 -5.12
C SER A 337 -21.31 -11.33 -4.86
N GLN A 338 -20.44 -11.32 -5.88
CA GLN A 338 -19.20 -10.56 -5.83
C GLN A 338 -19.04 -9.75 -7.12
N LYS A 339 -18.64 -8.49 -6.98
CA LYS A 339 -18.36 -7.58 -8.08
C LYS A 339 -16.93 -7.07 -7.96
N GLN A 340 -16.20 -7.14 -9.05
CA GLN A 340 -14.87 -6.56 -9.23
C GLN A 340 -14.97 -5.48 -10.29
N GLU A 341 -14.29 -4.35 -10.09
CA GLU A 341 -14.27 -3.23 -11.06
C GLU A 341 -12.87 -2.66 -11.18
N SER A 342 -12.55 -2.11 -12.36
CA SER A 342 -11.34 -1.32 -12.57
C SER A 342 -11.57 -0.18 -13.57
N HIS A 343 -10.86 0.94 -13.40
CA HIS A 343 -10.88 2.08 -14.31
C HIS A 343 -9.47 2.61 -14.55
N LEU A 344 -9.06 2.76 -15.82
CA LEU A 344 -7.78 3.36 -16.20
C LEU A 344 -8.04 4.67 -16.96
N LYS A 345 -7.44 5.76 -16.47
CA LYS A 345 -7.30 7.00 -17.21
C LYS A 345 -5.84 7.34 -17.38
N ALA A 346 -5.41 7.53 -18.62
CA ALA A 346 -4.06 7.96 -18.90
C ALA A 346 -4.00 8.95 -20.05
N ARG A 347 -2.98 9.80 -20.01
CA ARG A 347 -2.63 10.73 -21.08
C ARG A 347 -1.13 10.76 -21.19
N TYR A 348 -0.60 10.64 -22.40
CA TYR A 348 0.84 10.72 -22.59
C TYR A 348 1.20 11.15 -24.01
N HIS A 349 2.36 11.81 -24.11
CA HIS A 349 3.02 12.06 -25.37
C HIS A 349 3.80 10.82 -25.83
N GLU A 350 3.74 10.50 -27.11
CA GLU A 350 4.59 9.50 -27.76
C GLU A 350 5.22 10.05 -29.05
N PRO A 351 6.41 9.58 -29.43
CA PRO A 351 7.00 9.94 -30.72
C PRO A 351 6.15 9.42 -31.88
N VAL A 352 6.12 10.16 -33.00
CA VAL A 352 5.41 9.70 -34.23
C VAL A 352 6.01 8.41 -34.79
N LYS A 353 7.32 8.22 -34.63
CA LYS A 353 8.06 7.01 -35.03
C LYS A 353 8.42 6.20 -33.79
N ALA A 354 8.13 4.91 -33.81
CA ALA A 354 8.51 3.99 -32.74
C ALA A 354 10.04 4.05 -32.49
N GLY A 355 10.43 4.11 -31.22
CA GLY A 355 11.84 4.16 -30.79
C GLY A 355 12.54 5.52 -30.93
N ALA A 356 11.89 6.54 -31.48
CA ALA A 356 12.44 7.90 -31.47
C ALA A 356 12.29 8.54 -30.08
N LEU A 357 13.17 9.48 -29.73
CA LEU A 357 13.05 10.25 -28.48
C LEU A 357 12.19 11.49 -28.72
N LEU A 358 11.31 11.79 -27.76
CA LEU A 358 10.61 13.06 -27.70
C LEU A 358 11.56 14.14 -27.20
N ALA A 359 11.61 15.27 -27.90
CA ALA A 359 12.42 16.43 -27.52
C ALA A 359 11.58 17.70 -27.70
N LEU A 360 10.43 17.77 -27.01
CA LEU A 360 9.44 18.83 -27.17
C LEU A 360 9.98 20.16 -26.62
N ASP A 361 10.03 21.19 -27.46
CA ASP A 361 10.46 22.55 -27.12
C ASP A 361 9.55 23.59 -27.80
N MET A 362 9.87 24.89 -27.69
CA MET A 362 9.08 25.95 -28.30
C MET A 362 9.20 26.05 -29.83
N SER A 363 10.08 25.27 -30.46
CA SER A 363 10.28 25.30 -31.91
C SER A 363 9.24 24.44 -32.64
N PRO A 364 8.69 24.88 -33.78
CA PRO A 364 7.79 24.03 -34.57
C PRO A 364 8.41 22.69 -34.98
N ASN A 365 9.73 22.62 -35.16
CA ASN A 365 10.42 21.41 -35.61
C ASN A 365 10.45 20.29 -34.56
N SER A 366 10.33 20.60 -33.26
CA SER A 366 10.21 19.59 -32.21
C SER A 366 8.80 19.02 -32.06
N GLN A 367 7.80 19.71 -32.61
CA GLN A 367 6.39 19.44 -32.38
C GLN A 367 5.84 18.36 -33.34
N ASN A 368 6.50 17.20 -33.32
CA ASN A 368 6.15 16.01 -34.07
C ASN A 368 5.95 14.83 -33.12
N TYR A 369 4.73 14.68 -32.61
CA TYR A 369 4.36 13.68 -31.61
C TYR A 369 2.93 13.24 -31.80
N LYS A 370 2.54 12.18 -31.09
CA LYS A 370 1.14 11.89 -30.85
C LYS A 370 0.85 12.09 -29.37
N TYR A 371 -0.37 12.53 -29.09
CA TYR A 371 -0.89 12.63 -27.74
C TYR A 371 -2.02 11.63 -27.60
N ASN A 372 -1.80 10.63 -26.75
CA ASN A 372 -2.74 9.55 -26.51
C ASN A 372 -3.56 9.85 -25.27
N ILE A 373 -4.85 9.56 -25.33
CA ILE A 373 -5.80 9.69 -24.23
C ILE A 373 -6.50 8.34 -24.10
N ILE A 374 -6.40 7.74 -22.92
CA ILE A 374 -6.93 6.43 -22.58
C ILE A 374 -8.05 6.59 -21.55
N ASP A 375 -9.15 5.88 -21.79
CA ASP A 375 -10.27 5.72 -20.85
C ASP A 375 -10.78 4.28 -20.99
N ASP A 376 -10.41 3.42 -20.05
CA ASP A 376 -10.78 2.00 -20.06
C ASP A 376 -11.49 1.61 -18.78
N SER A 377 -12.54 0.82 -18.89
CA SER A 377 -13.26 0.25 -17.76
C SER A 377 -13.44 -1.25 -17.92
N ALA A 378 -13.47 -1.97 -16.81
CA ALA A 378 -13.78 -3.39 -16.81
C ALA A 378 -14.49 -3.79 -15.52
N SER A 379 -15.29 -4.85 -15.60
CA SER A 379 -15.90 -5.46 -14.42
C SER A 379 -16.12 -6.96 -14.59
N SER A 380 -16.16 -7.66 -13.46
CA SER A 380 -16.63 -9.04 -13.38
C SER A 380 -17.58 -9.19 -12.21
N SER A 381 -18.72 -9.83 -12.44
CA SER A 381 -19.74 -10.08 -11.43
C SER A 381 -20.08 -11.57 -11.38
N THR A 382 -20.03 -12.16 -10.21
CA THR A 382 -20.53 -13.50 -9.94
C THR A 382 -21.77 -13.42 -9.06
N SER A 383 -22.67 -14.39 -9.21
CA SER A 383 -23.81 -14.55 -8.32
C SER A 383 -24.16 -16.02 -8.19
N ILE A 384 -24.43 -16.46 -6.97
CA ILE A 384 -24.92 -17.80 -6.67
C ILE A 384 -25.98 -17.70 -5.57
N SER A 385 -27.10 -18.41 -5.72
CA SER A 385 -28.17 -18.40 -4.71
C SER A 385 -28.88 -19.73 -4.62
N TYR A 386 -29.37 -20.02 -3.42
CA TYR A 386 -30.07 -21.25 -3.09
C TYR A 386 -31.44 -20.93 -2.51
N GLU A 387 -32.40 -21.80 -2.81
CA GLU A 387 -33.74 -21.78 -2.23
C GLU A 387 -34.02 -23.16 -1.64
N LYS A 388 -34.30 -23.23 -0.33
CA LYS A 388 -34.53 -24.49 0.39
C LYS A 388 -33.41 -25.53 0.17
N GLY A 389 -32.18 -25.06 0.00
CA GLY A 389 -30.98 -25.87 -0.22
C GLY A 389 -30.72 -26.26 -1.67
N VAL A 390 -31.61 -25.92 -2.61
CA VAL A 390 -31.44 -26.20 -4.04
C VAL A 390 -30.81 -25.00 -4.72
N LEU A 391 -29.82 -25.21 -5.58
CA LEU A 391 -29.23 -24.14 -6.39
C LEU A 391 -30.30 -23.50 -7.29
N ALA A 392 -30.63 -22.24 -7.03
CA ALA A 392 -31.65 -21.50 -7.76
C ALA A 392 -31.05 -20.69 -8.91
N LYS A 393 -29.86 -20.10 -8.70
CA LYS A 393 -29.15 -19.30 -9.71
C LYS A 393 -27.64 -19.47 -9.54
N ALA A 394 -26.91 -19.51 -10.64
CA ALA A 394 -25.47 -19.27 -10.67
C ALA A 394 -25.10 -18.58 -11.98
N SER A 395 -24.39 -17.45 -11.93
CA SER A 395 -24.02 -16.69 -13.12
C SER A 395 -22.66 -16.01 -13.00
N LEU A 396 -22.01 -15.84 -14.15
CA LEU A 396 -20.81 -15.02 -14.34
C LEU A 396 -21.07 -14.00 -15.45
N GLU A 397 -20.89 -12.73 -15.14
CA GLU A 397 -20.95 -11.62 -16.08
C GLU A 397 -19.59 -10.94 -16.13
N THR A 398 -19.07 -10.70 -17.32
CA THR A 398 -17.80 -10.00 -17.53
C THR A 398 -17.95 -8.96 -18.61
N GLN A 399 -17.31 -7.81 -18.44
CA GLN A 399 -17.24 -6.77 -19.45
C GLN A 399 -15.91 -6.03 -19.37
N ALA A 400 -15.40 -5.65 -20.54
CA ALA A 400 -14.27 -4.76 -20.68
C ALA A 400 -14.55 -3.78 -21.82
N HIS A 401 -14.22 -2.51 -21.61
CA HIS A 401 -14.24 -1.46 -22.59
C HIS A 401 -12.89 -0.77 -22.57
N GLN A 402 -12.28 -0.63 -23.74
CA GLN A 402 -11.03 0.08 -23.93
C GLN A 402 -11.22 1.18 -24.96
N SER A 403 -10.66 2.36 -24.70
CA SER A 403 -10.73 3.46 -25.64
C SER A 403 -9.41 4.21 -25.68
N ILE A 404 -8.89 4.44 -26.89
CA ILE A 404 -7.74 5.31 -27.11
C ILE A 404 -8.10 6.37 -28.15
N ARG A 405 -7.96 7.64 -27.76
CA ARG A 405 -7.97 8.78 -28.67
C ARG A 405 -6.55 9.25 -28.91
N THR A 406 -6.14 9.32 -30.16
CA THR A 406 -4.80 9.71 -30.59
C THR A 406 -4.88 11.01 -31.39
N LEU A 407 -4.23 12.06 -30.89
CA LEU A 407 -4.03 13.32 -31.62
C LEU A 407 -2.63 13.33 -32.20
N LYS A 408 -2.48 13.37 -33.52
CA LYS A 408 -1.17 13.42 -34.19
C LYS A 408 -0.82 14.84 -34.60
N TYR A 409 0.33 15.32 -34.15
CA TYR A 409 0.87 16.62 -34.51
C TYR A 409 2.09 16.49 -35.40
N MET A 410 2.16 17.35 -36.42
CA MET A 410 3.36 17.55 -37.24
C MET A 410 3.63 19.04 -37.39
N LEU A 411 4.85 19.45 -37.08
CA LEU A 411 5.27 20.86 -37.06
C LEU A 411 4.32 21.75 -36.24
N GLY A 412 3.82 21.24 -35.11
CA GLY A 412 2.91 21.96 -34.20
C GLY A 412 1.44 22.02 -34.65
N LYS A 413 1.13 21.49 -35.83
CA LYS A 413 -0.24 21.46 -36.39
C LYS A 413 -0.85 20.07 -36.20
N LEU A 414 -2.09 20.04 -35.74
CA LEU A 414 -2.88 18.81 -35.70
C LEU A 414 -3.06 18.29 -37.13
N LYS A 415 -2.72 17.04 -37.36
CA LYS A 415 -2.83 16.35 -38.65
C LYS A 415 -3.87 15.25 -38.65
N ASP A 416 -4.10 14.64 -37.50
CA ASP A 416 -5.01 13.51 -37.34
C ASP A 416 -5.57 13.49 -35.92
N ASP A 417 -6.82 13.07 -35.78
CA ASP A 417 -7.54 12.90 -34.52
C ASP A 417 -8.44 11.68 -34.69
N GLN A 418 -8.03 10.56 -34.08
CA GLN A 418 -8.71 9.29 -34.23
C GLN A 418 -9.01 8.70 -32.85
N THR A 419 -10.23 8.20 -32.68
CA THR A 419 -10.63 7.41 -31.51
C THR A 419 -10.87 5.97 -31.93
N THR A 420 -10.25 5.02 -31.22
CA THR A 420 -10.40 3.58 -31.45
C THR A 420 -10.99 2.94 -30.19
N PRO A 421 -12.31 2.68 -30.16
CA PRO A 421 -12.93 1.91 -29.11
C PRO A 421 -12.77 0.40 -29.37
N ASP A 422 -12.65 -0.37 -28.30
CA ASP A 422 -12.72 -1.82 -28.27
C ASP A 422 -13.56 -2.23 -27.05
N GLY A 423 -14.28 -3.34 -27.13
CA GLY A 423 -15.14 -3.74 -26.03
C GLY A 423 -15.74 -5.12 -26.23
N LYS A 424 -15.88 -5.83 -25.12
CA LYS A 424 -16.47 -7.17 -25.10
C LYS A 424 -17.21 -7.40 -23.78
N ALA A 425 -18.34 -8.08 -23.88
CA ALA A 425 -19.11 -8.54 -22.74
C ALA A 425 -19.49 -10.01 -22.94
N MET A 426 -19.61 -10.74 -21.85
CA MET A 426 -20.03 -12.14 -21.82
C MET A 426 -20.89 -12.37 -20.58
N SER A 427 -22.01 -13.06 -20.75
CA SER A 427 -22.81 -13.60 -19.65
C SER A 427 -22.88 -15.11 -19.75
N ARG A 428 -22.76 -15.82 -18.62
CA ARG A 428 -22.82 -17.27 -18.59
C ARG A 428 -23.68 -17.76 -17.42
N ASP A 429 -24.65 -18.60 -17.75
CA ASP A 429 -25.34 -19.44 -16.77
C ASP A 429 -24.42 -20.59 -16.34
N LEU A 430 -24.22 -20.70 -15.03
CA LEU A 430 -23.34 -21.67 -14.42
C LEU A 430 -24.10 -22.84 -13.78
N VAL A 431 -25.43 -22.79 -13.70
CA VAL A 431 -26.23 -23.90 -13.15
C VAL A 431 -25.96 -25.22 -13.90
N PRO A 432 -25.92 -25.26 -15.26
CA PRO A 432 -25.60 -26.50 -15.98
C PRO A 432 -24.16 -27.00 -15.74
N THR A 433 -23.25 -26.11 -15.33
CA THR A 433 -21.87 -26.48 -15.02
C THR A 433 -21.76 -27.04 -13.60
N LEU A 434 -22.48 -26.46 -12.64
CA LEU A 434 -22.43 -26.82 -11.22
C LEU A 434 -23.29 -28.05 -10.86
N GLU A 435 -24.42 -28.23 -11.55
CA GLU A 435 -25.38 -29.33 -11.35
C GLU A 435 -25.77 -29.96 -12.70
N PRO A 436 -24.81 -30.60 -13.40
CA PRO A 436 -25.04 -31.17 -14.74
C PRO A 436 -26.14 -32.25 -14.78
N GLU A 437 -26.35 -32.96 -13.67
CA GLU A 437 -27.41 -33.97 -13.51
C GLU A 437 -28.82 -33.42 -13.71
N ARG A 438 -29.05 -32.12 -13.47
CA ARG A 438 -30.35 -31.47 -13.72
C ARG A 438 -30.66 -31.34 -15.21
N TYR A 439 -29.64 -31.52 -16.05
CA TYR A 439 -29.70 -31.46 -17.49
C TYR A 439 -29.45 -32.84 -18.14
N GLY A 440 -29.58 -33.92 -17.36
CA GLY A 440 -29.48 -35.30 -17.86
C GLY A 440 -28.06 -35.77 -18.18
N LEU A 441 -27.05 -35.06 -17.68
CA LEU A 441 -25.65 -35.49 -17.73
C LEU A 441 -25.29 -36.32 -16.49
N ASP A 442 -24.19 -37.08 -16.56
CA ASP A 442 -23.72 -37.84 -15.41
C ASP A 442 -23.29 -36.89 -14.26
N PRO A 443 -23.60 -37.23 -13.00
CA PRO A 443 -23.17 -36.45 -11.85
C PRO A 443 -21.63 -36.44 -11.78
N LEU A 444 -21.07 -35.29 -11.41
CA LEU A 444 -19.63 -35.16 -11.21
C LEU A 444 -19.19 -36.01 -10.01
N THR A 445 -18.12 -36.80 -10.20
CA THR A 445 -17.35 -37.35 -9.08
C THR A 445 -16.71 -36.24 -8.26
N ASP A 446 -16.30 -36.52 -7.02
CA ASP A 446 -15.70 -35.51 -6.12
C ASP A 446 -14.43 -34.87 -6.73
N ASP A 447 -13.59 -35.66 -7.39
CA ASP A 447 -12.39 -35.17 -8.08
C ASP A 447 -12.75 -34.26 -9.26
N GLN A 448 -13.73 -34.66 -10.08
CA GLN A 448 -14.22 -33.84 -11.20
C GLN A 448 -14.84 -32.53 -10.70
N ARG A 449 -15.61 -32.57 -9.61
CA ARG A 449 -16.21 -31.40 -8.97
C ARG A 449 -15.13 -30.44 -8.48
N THR A 450 -14.11 -30.96 -7.79
CA THR A 450 -12.98 -30.15 -7.30
C THR A 450 -12.23 -29.48 -8.44
N GLN A 451 -11.92 -30.22 -9.51
CA GLN A 451 -11.23 -29.68 -10.69
C GLN A 451 -12.09 -28.63 -11.42
N MET A 452 -13.40 -28.87 -11.53
CA MET A 452 -14.34 -27.94 -12.11
C MET A 452 -14.41 -26.64 -11.30
N LEU A 453 -14.48 -26.71 -9.97
CA LEU A 453 -14.54 -25.55 -9.08
C LEU A 453 -13.26 -24.71 -9.19
N ALA A 454 -12.10 -25.36 -9.20
CA ALA A 454 -10.82 -24.70 -9.42
C ALA A 454 -10.70 -24.04 -10.80
N THR A 455 -11.30 -24.65 -11.83
CA THR A 455 -11.34 -24.08 -13.18
C THR A 455 -12.27 -22.87 -13.24
N LEU A 456 -13.43 -22.96 -12.60
CA LEU A 456 -14.40 -21.87 -12.52
C LEU A 456 -13.81 -20.67 -11.78
N ASN A 457 -13.13 -20.89 -10.66
CA ASN A 457 -12.48 -19.83 -9.89
C ASN A 457 -11.45 -19.05 -10.72
N LYS A 458 -10.74 -19.70 -11.64
CA LYS A 458 -9.82 -18.99 -12.54
C LYS A 458 -10.53 -18.08 -13.56
N GLN A 459 -11.81 -18.34 -13.84
CA GLN A 459 -12.59 -17.59 -14.84
C GLN A 459 -13.31 -16.37 -14.24
N ILE A 460 -13.45 -16.29 -12.92
CA ILE A 460 -14.17 -15.17 -12.27
C ILE A 460 -13.35 -13.89 -12.21
N PHE A 461 -12.03 -13.96 -12.41
CA PHE A 461 -11.19 -12.78 -12.29
C PHE A 461 -11.44 -11.81 -13.45
N LEU A 462 -11.55 -10.53 -13.10
CA LEU A 462 -11.72 -9.43 -14.05
C LEU A 462 -10.65 -9.47 -15.15
N GLN A 463 -11.09 -9.33 -16.40
CA GLN A 463 -10.23 -9.17 -17.58
C GLN A 463 -10.33 -7.74 -18.08
N SER A 464 -9.23 -6.98 -18.02
CA SER A 464 -9.19 -5.59 -18.50
C SER A 464 -9.04 -5.48 -20.01
N ASN A 465 -8.59 -6.55 -20.67
CA ASN A 465 -8.44 -6.64 -22.13
C ASN A 465 -9.67 -7.34 -22.76
N PRO A 466 -10.45 -6.65 -23.62
CA PRO A 466 -11.58 -7.25 -24.32
C PRO A 466 -11.24 -8.54 -25.06
N SER A 467 -10.04 -8.64 -25.64
CA SER A 467 -9.59 -9.84 -26.37
C SER A 467 -9.37 -11.06 -25.48
N ALA A 468 -9.23 -10.89 -24.17
CA ALA A 468 -9.07 -11.98 -23.21
C ALA A 468 -10.42 -12.54 -22.72
N ILE A 469 -11.53 -11.83 -22.95
CA ILE A 469 -12.88 -12.33 -22.66
C ILE A 469 -13.23 -13.37 -23.74
N PRO A 470 -13.64 -14.60 -23.39
CA PRO A 470 -14.07 -15.60 -24.37
C PRO A 470 -15.28 -15.13 -25.18
N ASP A 471 -15.41 -15.60 -26.41
CA ASP A 471 -16.71 -15.51 -27.10
C ASP A 471 -17.72 -16.40 -26.36
N GLU A 472 -18.99 -15.97 -26.29
CA GLU A 472 -20.07 -16.83 -25.82
C GLU A 472 -20.04 -18.12 -26.63
N ARG A 473 -19.64 -19.23 -25.99
CA ARG A 473 -19.76 -20.54 -26.60
C ARG A 473 -21.22 -20.95 -26.44
N ASN A 474 -21.93 -20.97 -27.57
CA ASN A 474 -23.24 -21.62 -27.71
C ASN A 474 -23.21 -23.07 -27.22
#